data_AF-A0A969EP65-F1
#
_entry.id   AF-A0A969EP65-F1
#
_cell.length_a   1.000
_cell.length_b   1.000
_cell.length_c   1.000
_cell.angle_alpha   90.00
_cell.angle_beta   90.00
_cell.angle_gamma   90.00
#
_symmetry.space_group_name_H-M   'P 1'
#
loop_
_entity.id
_entity.type
_entity.pdbx_description
1 polymer ?
#
loop_
_entity_poly.entity_id
_entity_poly.type
_entity_poly.pdbx_seq_one_letter_code
_entity_poly.pdbx_strand_id
1 'polypeptide(L)'
;MILYFLVYSSWILFRWTGEVNRTLISDVGYQILSIFTVGSMVFAAFRSNIQGRERLVWLILALGVGFLSVGDLYFMYADLILVEVSFPSIADVFYLLFYPLALVGILAIPTKVRAAEDRTLALIDFGTVLVGAGTLTWYFFVAPLVGDGSDRLSQFVSVAYPISDVLLLAAIGLLLYRQPEGNMRSVLRYLGVGLTVYWISDLIYTELSLLGTYESGHWVDIGWSFGYLMMGLAALRFTRETRGVNSGRALSDAPRWVINALPFLALLLNVGVSLLAALSQAGPRR
;
A
#
# COMPACT_ATOMS: atom_id res chain seq x y z
N MET A 1 16.90 -8.51 7.58
CA MET A 1 15.79 -7.57 7.38
C MET A 1 14.56 -7.89 8.21
N ILE A 2 14.01 -9.12 8.17
CA ILE A 2 12.87 -9.48 9.06
C ILE A 2 13.19 -9.24 10.55
N LEU A 3 14.34 -9.72 11.03
CA LEU A 3 14.79 -9.47 12.40
C LEU A 3 14.89 -7.97 12.72
N TYR A 4 15.40 -7.19 11.77
CA TYR A 4 15.51 -5.74 11.90
C TYR A 4 14.12 -5.09 12.05
N PHE A 5 13.17 -5.43 11.18
CA PHE A 5 11.79 -4.97 11.29
C PHE A 5 11.15 -5.34 12.63
N LEU A 6 11.38 -6.56 13.14
CA LEU A 6 10.84 -6.98 14.44
C LEU A 6 11.44 -6.18 15.60
N VAL A 7 12.76 -5.94 15.58
CA VAL A 7 13.42 -5.11 16.59
C VAL A 7 12.93 -3.67 16.51
N TYR A 8 12.81 -3.11 15.31
CA TYR A 8 12.30 -1.77 15.07
C TYR A 8 10.84 -1.61 15.53
N SER A 9 9.98 -2.56 15.19
CA SER A 9 8.57 -2.58 15.62
C SER A 9 8.45 -2.70 17.14
N SER A 10 9.27 -3.57 17.75
CA SER A 10 9.34 -3.71 19.20
C SER A 10 9.80 -2.40 19.86
N TRP A 11 10.77 -1.71 19.26
CA TRP A 11 11.23 -0.41 19.73
C TRP A 11 10.12 0.65 19.68
N ILE A 12 9.34 0.73 18.58
CA ILE A 12 8.17 1.63 18.46
C ILE A 12 7.15 1.35 19.57
N LEU A 13 6.80 0.07 19.79
CA LEU A 13 5.73 -0.29 20.73
C LEU A 13 6.11 -0.08 22.20
N PHE A 14 7.35 -0.37 22.57
CA PHE A 14 7.76 -0.38 23.97
C PHE A 14 8.63 0.82 24.36
N ARG A 15 9.02 1.68 23.40
CA ARG A 15 9.74 2.95 23.62
C ARG A 15 10.97 2.81 24.52
N TRP A 16 11.78 1.75 24.32
CA TRP A 16 12.88 1.39 25.22
C TRP A 16 13.97 2.46 25.42
N THR A 17 14.11 3.39 24.47
CA THR A 17 15.14 4.47 24.53
C THR A 17 14.61 5.79 25.08
N GLY A 18 13.33 5.86 25.49
CA GLY A 18 12.68 7.10 25.92
C GLY A 18 12.42 8.09 24.77
N GLU A 19 12.01 9.31 25.13
CA GLU A 19 11.68 10.41 24.20
C GLU A 19 12.92 10.99 23.49
N VAL A 20 14.09 10.91 24.13
CA VAL A 20 15.35 11.46 23.60
C VAL A 20 15.78 10.63 22.39
N ASN A 21 15.75 11.24 21.21
CA ASN A 21 16.04 10.65 19.88
C ASN A 21 14.91 9.83 19.24
N ARG A 22 13.66 9.91 19.74
CA ARG A 22 12.54 9.18 19.15
C ARG A 22 12.36 9.47 17.66
N THR A 23 12.26 10.74 17.29
CA THR A 23 12.11 11.18 15.89
C THR A 23 13.24 10.63 15.01
N LEU A 24 14.49 10.84 15.44
CA LEU A 24 15.66 10.38 14.69
C LEU A 24 15.67 8.86 14.48
N ILE A 25 15.40 8.08 15.52
CA ILE A 25 15.42 6.61 15.41
C ILE A 25 14.27 6.12 14.53
N SER A 26 13.10 6.75 14.62
CA SER A 26 11.96 6.43 13.76
C SER A 26 12.28 6.67 12.30
N ASP A 27 12.71 7.89 11.96
CA ASP A 27 12.90 8.30 10.57
C ASP A 27 14.04 7.53 9.89
N VAL A 28 15.16 7.37 10.60
CA VAL A 28 16.28 6.54 10.12
C VAL A 28 15.86 5.07 9.98
N GLY A 29 15.01 4.60 10.91
CA GLY A 29 14.53 3.24 10.90
C GLY A 29 13.70 2.92 9.66
N TYR A 30 12.81 3.86 9.33
CA TYR A 30 12.00 3.85 8.13
C TYR A 30 12.84 3.86 6.85
N GLN A 31 13.85 4.72 6.81
CA GLN A 31 14.74 4.89 5.67
C GLN A 31 15.58 3.63 5.35
N ILE A 32 15.94 2.83 6.37
CA ILE A 32 16.64 1.55 6.15
C ILE A 32 15.76 0.55 5.39
N LEU A 33 14.45 0.51 5.69
CA LEU A 33 13.51 -0.39 5.02
C LEU A 33 13.20 0.05 3.59
N SER A 34 13.07 1.35 3.35
CA SER A 34 12.84 1.89 1.99
C SER A 34 14.06 1.61 1.09
N ILE A 35 15.28 1.89 1.56
CA ILE A 35 16.54 1.56 0.84
C ILE A 35 16.66 0.06 0.57
N PHE A 36 16.36 -0.79 1.56
CA PHE A 36 16.35 -2.23 1.36
C PHE A 36 15.39 -2.66 0.25
N THR A 37 14.20 -2.06 0.22
CA THR A 37 13.15 -2.38 -0.76
C THR A 37 13.61 -2.00 -2.17
N VAL A 38 14.08 -0.76 -2.35
CA VAL A 38 14.65 -0.29 -3.63
C VAL A 38 15.81 -1.19 -4.06
N GLY A 39 16.76 -1.44 -3.16
CA GLY A 39 17.91 -2.30 -3.42
C GLY A 39 17.51 -3.72 -3.83
N SER A 40 16.48 -4.29 -3.19
CA SER A 40 15.96 -5.62 -3.52
C SER A 40 15.30 -5.66 -4.90
N MET A 41 14.54 -4.62 -5.28
CA MET A 41 13.91 -4.51 -6.60
C MET A 41 14.94 -4.27 -7.71
N VAL A 42 15.92 -3.40 -7.49
CA VAL A 42 17.05 -3.21 -8.42
C VAL A 42 17.85 -4.50 -8.55
N PHE A 43 18.18 -5.15 -7.44
CA PHE A 43 18.86 -6.43 -7.45
C PHE A 43 18.09 -7.50 -8.23
N ALA A 44 16.76 -7.54 -8.08
CA ALA A 44 15.92 -8.38 -8.91
C ALA A 44 16.10 -8.01 -10.39
N ALA A 45 15.90 -6.76 -10.78
CA ALA A 45 15.97 -6.28 -12.17
C ALA A 45 17.27 -6.67 -12.93
N PHE A 46 18.40 -6.75 -12.24
CA PHE A 46 19.71 -7.05 -12.84
C PHE A 46 20.14 -8.52 -12.73
N ARG A 47 19.23 -9.44 -12.39
CA ARG A 47 19.54 -10.88 -12.42
C ARG A 47 19.65 -11.40 -13.86
N SER A 48 20.61 -12.31 -14.06
CA SER A 48 21.00 -12.86 -15.37
C SER A 48 19.90 -13.62 -16.14
N ASN A 49 18.87 -14.11 -15.44
CA ASN A 49 17.81 -14.96 -16.03
C ASN A 49 16.49 -14.20 -16.25
N ILE A 50 16.49 -12.87 -16.16
CA ILE A 50 15.28 -12.05 -16.30
C ILE A 50 15.10 -11.58 -17.74
N GLN A 51 13.86 -11.66 -18.24
CA GLN A 51 13.51 -11.16 -19.57
C GLN A 51 13.30 -9.63 -19.57
N GLY A 52 13.43 -8.97 -20.73
CA GLY A 52 13.37 -7.51 -20.84
C GLY A 52 12.13 -6.86 -20.20
N ARG A 53 10.95 -7.50 -20.31
CA ARG A 53 9.70 -6.99 -19.72
C ARG A 53 9.65 -7.09 -18.20
N GLU A 54 10.12 -8.20 -17.63
CA GLU A 54 10.22 -8.38 -16.18
C GLU A 54 11.24 -7.42 -15.56
N ARG A 55 12.36 -7.16 -16.27
CA ARG A 55 13.34 -6.14 -15.85
C ARG A 55 12.70 -4.76 -15.80
N LEU A 56 11.89 -4.40 -16.80
CA LEU A 56 11.19 -3.13 -16.81
C LEU A 56 10.21 -3.00 -15.63
N VAL A 57 9.45 -4.06 -15.31
CA VAL A 57 8.57 -4.09 -14.14
C VAL A 57 9.35 -3.76 -12.86
N TRP A 58 10.47 -4.43 -12.62
CA TRP A 58 11.27 -4.21 -11.42
C TRP A 58 11.89 -2.81 -11.37
N LEU A 59 12.36 -2.27 -12.49
CA LEU A 59 12.91 -0.91 -12.54
C LEU A 59 11.84 0.16 -12.28
N ILE A 60 10.63 -0.01 -12.84
CA ILE A 60 9.52 0.92 -12.61
C ILE A 60 9.07 0.87 -11.14
N LEU A 61 8.93 -0.33 -10.56
CA LEU A 61 8.59 -0.46 -9.14
C LEU A 61 9.70 0.12 -8.24
N ALA A 62 10.97 -0.13 -8.57
CA ALA A 62 12.09 0.44 -7.84
C ALA A 62 12.10 1.97 -7.91
N LEU A 63 11.75 2.56 -9.07
CA LEU A 63 11.64 4.00 -9.23
C LEU A 63 10.49 4.57 -8.38
N GLY A 64 9.33 3.91 -8.37
CA GLY A 64 8.19 4.31 -7.53
C GLY A 64 8.56 4.29 -6.05
N VAL A 65 9.12 3.18 -5.55
CA VAL A 65 9.57 3.08 -4.15
C VAL A 65 10.73 4.05 -3.87
N GLY A 66 11.56 4.35 -4.88
CA GLY A 66 12.59 5.37 -4.81
C GLY A 66 12.01 6.76 -4.53
N PHE A 67 10.86 7.10 -5.14
CA PHE A 67 10.15 8.32 -4.80
C PHE A 67 9.60 8.30 -3.37
N LEU A 68 9.04 7.18 -2.89
CA LEU A 68 8.67 7.06 -1.47
C LEU A 68 9.88 7.35 -0.57
N SER A 69 11.03 6.74 -0.86
CA SER A 69 12.25 6.99 -0.09
C SER A 69 12.73 8.44 -0.14
N VAL A 70 12.54 9.16 -1.25
CA VAL A 70 12.88 10.60 -1.33
C VAL A 70 11.88 11.42 -0.50
N GLY A 71 10.60 11.04 -0.51
CA GLY A 71 9.59 11.60 0.37
C GLY A 71 9.97 11.43 1.85
N ASP A 72 10.41 10.23 2.24
CA ASP A 72 10.86 9.92 3.61
C ASP A 72 12.07 10.75 4.02
N LEU A 73 13.03 10.96 3.11
CA LEU A 73 14.18 11.83 3.36
C LEU A 73 13.76 13.29 3.55
N TYR A 74 12.78 13.77 2.78
CA TYR A 74 12.23 15.10 2.96
C TYR A 74 11.44 15.19 4.28
N PHE A 75 10.63 14.19 4.60
CA PHE A 75 9.87 14.11 5.84
C PHE A 75 10.81 14.19 7.05
N MET A 76 11.85 13.34 7.07
CA MET A 76 12.90 13.34 8.09
C MET A 76 13.59 14.71 8.21
N TYR A 77 13.87 15.36 7.08
CA TYR A 77 14.44 16.71 7.09
C TYR A 77 13.48 17.74 7.70
N ALA A 78 12.20 17.71 7.33
CA ALA A 78 11.19 18.60 7.89
C ALA A 78 11.01 18.37 9.40
N ASP A 79 10.91 17.12 9.82
CA ASP A 79 10.65 16.77 11.22
C ASP A 79 11.86 17.07 12.13
N LEU A 80 13.09 16.75 11.69
CA LEU A 80 14.29 16.97 12.49
C LEU A 80 14.83 18.40 12.44
N ILE A 81 14.74 19.07 11.29
CA ILE A 81 15.40 20.37 11.05
C ILE A 81 14.42 21.52 11.06
N LEU A 82 13.26 21.37 10.42
CA LEU A 82 12.23 22.41 10.41
C LEU A 82 11.36 22.37 11.68
N VAL A 83 11.35 21.22 12.39
CA VAL A 83 10.59 21.00 13.64
C VAL A 83 9.08 21.21 13.43
N GLU A 84 8.64 21.10 12.19
CA GLU A 84 7.25 21.24 11.78
C GLU A 84 7.05 20.45 10.49
N VAL A 85 6.04 19.58 10.49
CA VAL A 85 5.58 18.88 9.29
C VAL A 85 4.17 19.33 8.98
N SER A 86 4.04 20.23 8.01
CA SER A 86 2.73 20.69 7.52
C SER A 86 2.07 19.60 6.67
N PHE A 87 0.76 19.40 6.80
CA PHE A 87 0.00 18.49 5.95
C PHE A 87 -0.98 19.24 5.03
N PRO A 88 -0.85 19.13 3.70
CA PRO A 88 0.17 18.40 2.93
C PRO A 88 1.54 19.08 2.92
N SER A 89 2.57 18.31 2.61
CA SER A 89 3.98 18.68 2.53
C SER A 89 4.57 18.42 1.14
N ILE A 90 5.86 18.78 0.94
CA ILE A 90 6.60 18.36 -0.26
C ILE A 90 6.81 16.83 -0.28
N ALA A 91 6.84 16.14 0.87
CA ALA A 91 6.91 14.68 0.92
C ALA A 91 5.73 14.06 0.16
N ASP A 92 4.53 14.62 0.31
CA ASP A 92 3.31 14.15 -0.34
C ASP A 92 3.39 14.18 -1.87
N VAL A 93 4.17 15.09 -2.46
CA VAL A 93 4.41 15.08 -3.92
C VAL A 93 5.16 13.82 -4.32
N PHE A 94 6.19 13.45 -3.57
CA PHE A 94 6.97 12.25 -3.85
C PHE A 94 6.19 10.98 -3.51
N TYR A 95 5.41 10.99 -2.43
CA TYR A 95 4.52 9.89 -2.08
C TYR A 95 3.45 9.67 -3.15
N LEU A 96 2.84 10.72 -3.69
CA LEU A 96 1.84 10.59 -4.75
C LEU A 96 2.44 10.10 -6.08
N LEU A 97 3.73 10.37 -6.37
CA LEU A 97 4.41 9.86 -7.56
C LEU A 97 4.63 8.34 -7.53
N PHE A 98 4.66 7.72 -6.34
CA PHE A 98 4.73 6.26 -6.22
C PHE A 98 3.55 5.57 -6.90
N TYR A 99 2.32 6.03 -6.67
CA TYR A 99 1.10 5.38 -7.13
C TYR A 99 1.02 5.15 -8.65
N PRO A 100 1.20 6.17 -9.53
CA PRO A 100 1.15 5.94 -10.97
C PRO A 100 2.26 5.02 -11.44
N LEU A 101 3.47 5.12 -10.87
CA LEU A 101 4.59 4.23 -11.21
C LEU A 101 4.33 2.79 -10.75
N ALA A 102 3.85 2.61 -9.52
CA ALA A 102 3.48 1.31 -9.00
C ALA A 102 2.37 0.67 -9.85
N LEU A 103 1.36 1.44 -10.25
CA LEU A 103 0.28 0.98 -11.11
C LEU A 103 0.81 0.52 -12.47
N VAL A 104 1.67 1.31 -13.12
CA VAL A 104 2.28 0.96 -14.40
C VAL A 104 3.16 -0.30 -14.25
N GLY A 105 3.96 -0.38 -13.19
CA GLY A 105 4.82 -1.54 -12.91
C GLY A 105 4.01 -2.81 -12.67
N ILE A 106 2.95 -2.74 -11.87
CA ILE A 106 2.03 -3.85 -11.59
C ILE A 106 1.35 -4.29 -12.88
N LEU A 107 0.72 -3.38 -13.63
CA LEU A 107 0.01 -3.72 -14.88
C LEU A 107 0.93 -4.22 -16.00
N ALA A 108 2.22 -3.90 -15.96
CA ALA A 108 3.20 -4.42 -16.91
C ALA A 108 3.54 -5.91 -16.68
N ILE A 109 3.15 -6.51 -15.55
CA ILE A 109 3.36 -7.92 -15.22
C ILE A 109 2.74 -8.85 -16.29
N PRO A 110 3.50 -9.80 -16.86
CA PRO A 110 2.96 -10.79 -17.80
C PRO A 110 1.88 -11.69 -17.16
N THR A 111 0.79 -11.90 -17.89
CA THR A 111 -0.34 -12.76 -17.48
C THR A 111 -0.75 -13.67 -18.62
N LYS A 112 -1.30 -14.84 -18.29
CA LYS A 112 -1.86 -15.76 -19.30
C LYS A 112 -3.09 -15.14 -19.96
N VAL A 113 -3.20 -15.29 -21.28
CA VAL A 113 -4.36 -14.82 -22.05
C VAL A 113 -5.59 -15.65 -21.66
N ARG A 114 -6.68 -14.98 -21.25
CA ARG A 114 -8.01 -15.57 -21.00
C ARG A 114 -9.03 -15.09 -22.03
N ALA A 115 -10.14 -15.84 -22.15
CA ALA A 115 -11.28 -15.48 -22.98
C ALA A 115 -11.85 -14.10 -22.58
N ALA A 116 -12.45 -13.40 -23.56
CA ALA A 116 -12.97 -12.04 -23.36
C ALA A 116 -14.12 -11.96 -22.32
N GLU A 117 -14.89 -13.04 -22.16
CA GLU A 117 -15.98 -13.14 -21.17
C GLU A 117 -15.45 -13.14 -19.74
N ASP A 118 -14.40 -13.93 -19.45
CA ASP A 118 -13.71 -13.94 -18.14
C ASP A 118 -13.13 -12.58 -17.77
N ARG A 119 -12.75 -11.77 -18.78
CA ARG A 119 -12.19 -10.44 -18.59
C ARG A 119 -13.25 -9.44 -18.14
N THR A 120 -14.47 -9.55 -18.66
CA THR A 120 -15.57 -8.63 -18.36
C THR A 120 -16.10 -8.84 -16.95
N LEU A 121 -16.33 -10.09 -16.55
CA LEU A 121 -16.75 -10.44 -15.20
C LEU A 121 -15.72 -9.98 -14.15
N ALA A 122 -14.43 -10.22 -14.42
CA ALA A 122 -13.37 -9.72 -13.55
C ALA A 122 -13.41 -8.19 -13.42
N LEU A 123 -13.52 -7.46 -14.53
CA LEU A 123 -13.59 -5.99 -14.49
C LEU A 123 -14.79 -5.49 -13.69
N ILE A 124 -15.94 -6.15 -13.78
CA ILE A 124 -17.14 -5.81 -13.01
C ILE A 124 -16.93 -6.12 -11.52
N ASP A 125 -16.37 -7.29 -11.18
CA ASP A 125 -16.08 -7.68 -9.80
C ASP A 125 -15.08 -6.70 -9.16
N PHE A 126 -13.99 -6.36 -9.86
CA PHE A 126 -13.01 -5.39 -9.40
C PHE A 126 -13.57 -3.98 -9.32
N GLY A 127 -14.37 -3.56 -10.32
CA GLY A 127 -15.08 -2.29 -10.28
C GLY A 127 -16.02 -2.18 -9.07
N THR A 128 -16.70 -3.27 -8.73
CA THR A 128 -17.57 -3.36 -7.55
C THR A 128 -16.78 -3.22 -6.26
N VAL A 129 -15.63 -3.88 -6.14
CA VAL A 129 -14.73 -3.72 -4.97
C VAL A 129 -14.17 -2.30 -4.90
N LEU A 130 -13.78 -1.71 -6.04
CA LEU A 130 -13.23 -0.36 -6.12
C LEU A 130 -14.24 0.70 -5.67
N VAL A 131 -15.46 0.64 -6.23
CA VAL A 131 -16.57 1.50 -5.81
C VAL A 131 -16.91 1.24 -4.36
N GLY A 132 -16.95 -0.04 -3.97
CA GLY A 132 -17.16 -0.53 -2.61
C GLY A 132 -16.28 0.18 -1.58
N ALA A 133 -14.96 0.02 -1.74
CA ALA A 133 -13.95 0.61 -0.88
C ALA A 133 -13.94 2.14 -0.99
N GLY A 134 -14.07 2.70 -2.20
CA GLY A 134 -14.14 4.15 -2.41
C GLY A 134 -15.29 4.82 -1.65
N THR A 135 -16.47 4.21 -1.63
CA THR A 135 -17.62 4.71 -0.85
C THR A 135 -17.37 4.60 0.65
N LEU A 136 -16.78 3.50 1.13
CA LEU A 136 -16.45 3.33 2.55
C LEU A 136 -15.42 4.35 3.02
N THR A 137 -14.34 4.50 2.25
CA THR A 137 -13.34 5.56 2.45
C THR A 137 -13.99 6.93 2.46
N TRP A 138 -14.86 7.22 1.48
CA TRP A 138 -15.56 8.49 1.41
C TRP A 138 -16.42 8.72 2.64
N TYR A 139 -17.25 7.76 3.03
CA TYR A 139 -18.22 7.94 4.11
C TYR A 139 -17.58 8.04 5.50
N PHE A 140 -16.59 7.18 5.80
CA PHE A 140 -16.00 7.11 7.14
C PHE A 140 -14.83 8.07 7.34
N PHE A 141 -14.08 8.37 6.28
CA PHE A 141 -12.88 9.19 6.40
C PHE A 141 -13.10 10.53 5.73
N VAL A 142 -13.43 10.60 4.45
CA VAL A 142 -13.44 11.88 3.72
C VAL A 142 -14.60 12.80 4.13
N ALA A 143 -15.83 12.30 4.13
CA ALA A 143 -17.05 13.10 4.29
C ALA A 143 -17.14 13.80 5.66
N PRO A 144 -16.76 13.17 6.79
CA PRO A 144 -16.68 13.87 8.08
C PRO A 144 -15.68 15.03 8.04
N LEU A 145 -14.58 14.88 7.30
CA LEU A 145 -13.45 15.82 7.31
C LEU A 145 -13.65 17.02 6.36
N VAL A 146 -14.48 16.88 5.31
CA VAL A 146 -14.74 17.98 4.36
C VAL A 146 -15.55 19.13 4.99
N GLY A 147 -16.21 18.89 6.13
CA GLY A 147 -16.99 19.90 6.87
C GLY A 147 -16.20 20.81 7.81
N ASP A 148 -14.97 20.45 8.18
CA ASP A 148 -14.28 21.00 9.36
C ASP A 148 -13.33 22.18 9.09
N GLY A 149 -13.44 22.85 7.94
CA GLY A 149 -12.65 24.06 7.64
C GLY A 149 -11.20 23.79 7.20
N SER A 150 -10.84 22.54 6.92
CA SER A 150 -9.58 22.16 6.26
C SER A 150 -9.45 22.80 4.87
N ASP A 151 -8.24 23.21 4.46
CA ASP A 151 -8.02 23.73 3.11
C ASP A 151 -8.27 22.67 2.01
N ARG A 152 -8.63 23.15 0.80
CA ARG A 152 -8.94 22.30 -0.36
C ARG A 152 -7.77 21.38 -0.75
N LEU A 153 -6.53 21.81 -0.56
CA LEU A 153 -5.35 21.00 -0.86
C LEU A 153 -5.25 19.80 0.10
N SER A 154 -5.45 20.03 1.41
CA SER A 154 -5.48 18.96 2.42
C SER A 154 -6.58 17.94 2.11
N GLN A 155 -7.77 18.42 1.74
CA GLN A 155 -8.88 17.53 1.33
C GLN A 155 -8.53 16.71 0.09
N PHE A 156 -7.95 17.34 -0.93
CA PHE A 156 -7.55 16.64 -2.16
C PHE A 156 -6.54 15.54 -1.88
N VAL A 157 -5.48 15.84 -1.12
CA VAL A 157 -4.43 14.88 -0.80
C VAL A 157 -4.97 13.73 0.07
N SER A 158 -5.81 14.05 1.07
CA SER A 158 -6.48 13.05 1.94
C SER A 158 -7.33 12.06 1.15
N VAL A 159 -7.91 12.49 0.03
CA VAL A 159 -8.71 11.63 -0.87
C VAL A 159 -7.82 10.87 -1.85
N ALA A 160 -6.74 11.49 -2.31
CA ALA A 160 -5.85 10.94 -3.33
C ALA A 160 -5.16 9.65 -2.86
N TYR A 161 -4.69 9.59 -1.61
CA TYR A 161 -4.07 8.41 -1.02
C TYR A 161 -4.96 7.16 -1.09
N PRO A 162 -6.11 7.11 -0.41
CA PRO A 162 -6.91 5.90 -0.35
C PRO A 162 -7.52 5.52 -1.71
N ILE A 163 -7.83 6.49 -2.58
CA ILE A 163 -8.25 6.15 -3.96
C ILE A 163 -7.11 5.42 -4.69
N SER A 164 -5.90 5.94 -4.58
CA SER A 164 -4.74 5.38 -5.26
C SER A 164 -4.35 4.01 -4.70
N ASP A 165 -4.45 3.80 -3.38
CA ASP A 165 -4.26 2.50 -2.74
C ASP A 165 -5.24 1.45 -3.27
N VAL A 166 -6.54 1.78 -3.29
CA VAL A 166 -7.56 0.85 -3.76
C VAL A 166 -7.35 0.55 -5.26
N LEU A 167 -6.90 1.51 -6.07
CA LEU A 167 -6.52 1.27 -7.46
C LEU A 167 -5.36 0.26 -7.59
N LEU A 168 -4.32 0.38 -6.75
CA LEU A 168 -3.21 -0.58 -6.75
C LEU A 168 -3.68 -1.98 -6.31
N LEU A 169 -4.48 -2.06 -5.25
CA LEU A 169 -5.02 -3.33 -4.77
C LEU A 169 -5.96 -3.99 -5.80
N ALA A 170 -6.77 -3.20 -6.49
CA ALA A 170 -7.62 -3.66 -7.58
C ALA A 170 -6.78 -4.20 -8.75
N ALA A 171 -5.69 -3.51 -9.13
CA ALA A 171 -4.77 -3.98 -10.16
C ALA A 171 -4.11 -5.32 -9.76
N ILE A 172 -3.69 -5.46 -8.50
CA ILE A 172 -3.13 -6.72 -7.98
C ILE A 172 -4.17 -7.84 -8.03
N GLY A 173 -5.39 -7.58 -7.55
CA GLY A 173 -6.49 -8.53 -7.61
C GLY A 173 -6.77 -9.00 -9.04
N LEU A 174 -6.82 -8.06 -9.99
CA LEU A 174 -7.04 -8.34 -11.41
C LEU A 174 -5.96 -9.27 -11.97
N LEU A 175 -4.70 -9.02 -11.67
CA LEU A 175 -3.60 -9.84 -12.16
C LEU A 175 -3.58 -11.23 -11.50
N LEU A 176 -3.87 -11.31 -10.19
CA LEU A 176 -4.02 -12.59 -9.50
C LEU A 176 -5.14 -13.44 -10.12
N TYR A 177 -6.25 -12.82 -10.51
CA TYR A 177 -7.33 -13.48 -11.23
C TYR A 177 -6.89 -13.96 -12.62
N ARG A 178 -6.12 -13.15 -13.36
CA ARG A 178 -5.58 -13.47 -14.69
C ARG A 178 -4.47 -14.52 -14.69
N GLN A 179 -4.09 -15.07 -13.53
CA GLN A 179 -3.04 -16.07 -13.38
C GLN A 179 -1.70 -15.60 -13.97
N PRO A 180 -0.95 -14.79 -13.21
CA PRO A 180 0.30 -14.22 -13.67
C PRO A 180 1.31 -15.35 -13.93
N GLU A 181 2.20 -15.14 -14.89
CA GLU A 181 3.13 -16.19 -15.33
C GLU A 181 4.23 -16.45 -14.28
N GLY A 182 4.67 -17.71 -14.22
CA GLY A 182 5.78 -18.15 -13.36
C GLY A 182 5.64 -17.74 -11.89
N ASN A 183 6.71 -17.13 -11.37
CA ASN A 183 6.87 -16.77 -9.95
C ASN A 183 6.13 -15.48 -9.58
N MET A 184 5.54 -14.78 -10.55
CA MET A 184 4.94 -13.46 -10.35
C MET A 184 3.63 -13.52 -9.55
N ARG A 185 3.03 -14.71 -9.41
CA ARG A 185 1.89 -14.93 -8.50
C ARG A 185 2.29 -14.75 -7.04
N SER A 186 3.44 -15.29 -6.64
CA SER A 186 3.98 -15.10 -5.29
C SER A 186 4.25 -13.62 -5.06
N VAL A 187 4.89 -12.94 -6.02
CA VAL A 187 5.17 -11.50 -5.96
C VAL A 187 3.90 -10.69 -5.69
N LEU A 188 2.85 -10.90 -6.48
CA LEU A 188 1.59 -10.18 -6.32
C LEU A 188 0.90 -10.43 -4.96
N ARG A 189 1.07 -11.62 -4.37
CA ARG A 189 0.57 -11.90 -3.01
C ARG A 189 1.32 -11.08 -1.95
N TYR A 190 2.65 -11.03 -2.02
CA TYR A 190 3.45 -10.21 -1.10
C TYR A 190 3.14 -8.72 -1.25
N LEU A 191 3.05 -8.23 -2.49
CA LEU A 191 2.66 -6.84 -2.77
C LEU A 191 1.25 -6.54 -2.25
N GLY A 192 0.29 -7.43 -2.49
CA GLY A 192 -1.10 -7.24 -2.02
C GLY A 192 -1.20 -7.17 -0.50
N VAL A 193 -0.54 -8.07 0.22
CA VAL A 193 -0.51 -8.05 1.69
C VAL A 193 0.18 -6.79 2.21
N GLY A 194 1.33 -6.44 1.65
CA GLY A 194 2.07 -5.23 2.04
C GLY A 194 1.26 -3.95 1.81
N LEU A 195 0.70 -3.77 0.62
CA LEU A 195 -0.08 -2.58 0.26
C LEU A 195 -1.42 -2.49 0.99
N THR A 196 -2.01 -3.62 1.40
CA THR A 196 -3.22 -3.58 2.24
C THR A 196 -2.91 -2.97 3.60
N VAL A 197 -1.80 -3.37 4.23
CA VAL A 197 -1.37 -2.80 5.52
C VAL A 197 -0.91 -1.35 5.34
N TYR A 198 -0.24 -1.04 4.22
CA TYR A 198 0.16 0.32 3.86
C TYR A 198 -1.06 1.25 3.75
N TRP A 199 -2.09 0.84 2.99
CA TRP A 199 -3.35 1.55 2.85
C TRP A 199 -4.05 1.82 4.20
N ILE A 200 -4.12 0.81 5.08
CA ILE A 200 -4.69 0.99 6.41
C ILE A 200 -3.90 2.05 7.20
N SER A 201 -2.57 2.07 7.04
CA SER A 201 -1.70 3.05 7.68
C SER A 201 -1.95 4.46 7.15
N ASP A 202 -2.16 4.62 5.84
CA ASP A 202 -2.51 5.90 5.22
C ASP A 202 -3.85 6.46 5.72
N LEU A 203 -4.85 5.59 5.93
CA LEU A 203 -6.14 6.00 6.51
C LEU A 203 -5.97 6.53 7.94
N ILE A 204 -5.21 5.81 8.78
CA ILE A 204 -4.94 6.21 10.16
C ILE A 204 -4.11 7.50 10.20
N TYR A 205 -3.08 7.61 9.36
CA TYR A 205 -2.24 8.79 9.27
C TYR A 205 -3.02 10.03 8.83
N THR A 206 -3.90 9.90 7.84
CA THR A 206 -4.73 11.02 7.38
C THR A 206 -5.54 11.61 8.53
N GLU A 207 -6.17 10.75 9.34
CA GLU A 207 -6.91 11.18 10.53
C GLU A 207 -5.98 11.84 11.56
N LEU A 208 -4.86 11.21 11.90
CA LEU A 208 -3.91 11.74 12.88
C LEU A 208 -3.32 13.09 12.46
N SER A 209 -2.96 13.26 11.19
CA SER A 209 -2.38 14.49 10.65
C SER A 209 -3.38 15.64 10.63
N LEU A 210 -4.65 15.36 10.29
CA LEU A 210 -5.70 16.39 10.31
C LEU A 210 -6.06 16.81 11.73
N LEU A 211 -5.99 15.90 12.70
CA LEU A 211 -6.14 16.22 14.13
C LEU A 211 -4.89 16.87 14.73
N GLY A 212 -3.77 16.94 14.00
CA GLY A 212 -2.49 17.44 14.50
C GLY A 212 -1.91 16.58 15.63
N THR A 213 -2.24 15.29 15.65
CA THR A 213 -1.85 14.33 16.70
C THR A 213 -0.82 13.30 16.24
N TYR A 214 -0.46 13.31 14.95
CA TYR A 214 0.62 12.48 14.45
C TYR A 214 1.98 12.93 15.01
N GLU A 215 2.80 11.97 15.41
CA GLU A 215 4.17 12.17 15.88
C GLU A 215 5.04 11.01 15.42
N SER A 216 6.27 11.27 14.99
CA SER A 216 7.17 10.22 14.51
C SER A 216 7.47 9.17 15.58
N GLY A 217 7.51 7.90 15.18
CA GLY A 217 7.57 6.74 16.08
C GLY A 217 6.20 6.38 16.64
N HIS A 218 5.12 6.82 16.00
CA HIS A 218 3.78 6.35 16.30
C HIS A 218 3.62 4.89 15.83
N TRP A 219 2.67 4.15 16.40
CA TRP A 219 2.52 2.73 16.07
C TRP A 219 2.12 2.48 14.61
N VAL A 220 1.54 3.49 13.96
CA VAL A 220 1.17 3.45 12.54
C VAL A 220 2.39 3.25 11.63
N ASP A 221 3.57 3.71 12.06
CA ASP A 221 4.83 3.61 11.31
C ASP A 221 5.26 2.15 11.08
N ILE A 222 4.81 1.24 11.95
CA ILE A 222 5.00 -0.21 11.80
C ILE A 222 4.29 -0.72 10.55
N GLY A 223 3.11 -0.18 10.24
CA GLY A 223 2.29 -0.64 9.13
C GLY A 223 2.91 -0.31 7.77
N TRP A 224 3.37 0.92 7.56
CA TRP A 224 4.11 1.24 6.34
C TRP A 224 5.47 0.53 6.27
N SER A 225 6.18 0.40 7.40
CA SER A 225 7.43 -0.38 7.51
C SER A 225 7.23 -1.83 7.09
N PHE A 226 6.10 -2.42 7.47
CA PHE A 226 5.70 -3.76 7.05
C PHE A 226 5.42 -3.79 5.54
N GLY A 227 4.76 -2.77 4.99
CA GLY A 227 4.58 -2.60 3.56
C GLY A 227 5.90 -2.61 2.78
N TYR A 228 6.88 -1.79 3.17
CA TYR A 228 8.23 -1.83 2.60
C TYR A 228 8.86 -3.22 2.70
N LEU A 229 8.85 -3.83 3.88
CA LEU A 229 9.40 -5.16 4.08
C LEU A 229 8.78 -6.17 3.10
N MET A 230 7.45 -6.18 2.97
CA MET A 230 6.74 -7.07 2.06
C MET A 230 7.08 -6.81 0.60
N MET A 231 7.16 -5.55 0.18
CA MET A 231 7.57 -5.16 -1.17
C MET A 231 9.00 -5.63 -1.49
N GLY A 232 9.94 -5.48 -0.56
CA GLY A 232 11.32 -5.94 -0.72
C GLY A 232 11.43 -7.46 -0.72
N LEU A 233 10.68 -8.15 0.15
CA LEU A 233 10.60 -9.61 0.18
C LEU A 233 9.96 -10.18 -1.10
N ALA A 234 9.02 -9.47 -1.73
CA ALA A 234 8.44 -9.86 -3.01
C ALA A 234 9.53 -9.98 -4.09
N ALA A 235 10.41 -8.97 -4.18
CA ALA A 235 11.54 -8.98 -5.10
C ALA A 235 12.54 -10.10 -4.80
N LEU A 236 12.89 -10.30 -3.52
CA LEU A 236 13.79 -11.40 -3.14
C LEU A 236 13.18 -12.78 -3.39
N ARG A 237 11.89 -12.96 -3.16
CA ARG A 237 11.17 -14.21 -3.43
C ARG A 237 11.21 -14.55 -4.91
N PHE A 238 10.95 -13.57 -5.77
CA PHE A 238 11.08 -13.71 -7.22
C PHE A 238 12.46 -14.24 -7.60
N THR A 239 13.54 -13.61 -7.11
CA THR A 239 14.91 -14.05 -7.44
C THR A 239 15.26 -15.45 -6.93
N ARG A 240 14.68 -15.90 -5.80
CA ARG A 240 14.92 -17.24 -5.25
C ARG A 240 14.19 -18.32 -6.04
N GLU A 241 12.94 -18.09 -6.42
CA GLU A 241 12.17 -19.05 -7.21
C GLU A 241 12.72 -19.17 -8.64
N THR A 242 13.29 -18.10 -9.21
CA THR A 242 13.99 -18.17 -10.51
C THR A 242 15.29 -18.98 -10.43
N ARG A 243 15.92 -19.09 -9.26
CA ARG A 243 17.05 -20.01 -9.02
C ARG A 243 16.62 -21.47 -8.83
N GLY A 244 15.37 -21.71 -8.43
CA GLY A 244 14.87 -23.01 -8.01
C GLY A 244 13.87 -23.61 -9.00
N VAL A 245 14.33 -24.01 -10.18
CA VAL A 245 13.52 -24.79 -11.15
C VAL A 245 13.14 -26.20 -10.61
N ASN A 246 13.42 -26.54 -9.34
CA ASN A 246 13.14 -27.88 -8.78
C ASN A 246 12.62 -27.92 -7.34
N SER A 247 11.80 -26.97 -6.89
CA SER A 247 11.15 -27.14 -5.57
C SER A 247 9.70 -26.70 -5.57
N GLY A 248 8.85 -27.62 -6.03
CA GLY A 248 7.41 -27.58 -5.79
C GLY A 248 7.12 -27.60 -4.29
N ARG A 249 6.99 -26.42 -3.70
CA ARG A 249 6.14 -26.17 -2.54
C ARG A 249 5.39 -24.88 -2.80
N ALA A 250 4.24 -25.03 -3.45
CA ALA A 250 3.24 -23.98 -3.54
C ALA A 250 2.91 -23.53 -2.11
N LEU A 251 3.16 -22.27 -1.79
CA LEU A 251 2.52 -21.63 -0.65
C LEU A 251 1.02 -21.82 -0.85
N SER A 252 0.40 -22.51 0.10
CA SER A 252 -1.01 -22.95 0.11
C SER A 252 -1.88 -21.96 -0.64
N ASP A 253 -2.56 -22.44 -1.69
CA ASP A 253 -3.52 -21.63 -2.42
C ASP A 253 -4.52 -21.04 -1.42
N ALA A 254 -4.56 -19.71 -1.30
CA ALA A 254 -5.72 -19.06 -0.72
C ALA A 254 -6.93 -19.61 -1.48
N PRO A 255 -7.87 -20.25 -0.78
CA PRO A 255 -8.87 -21.04 -1.47
C PRO A 255 -9.72 -20.10 -2.33
N ARG A 256 -10.02 -20.51 -3.57
CA ARG A 256 -10.65 -19.65 -4.60
C ARG A 256 -11.92 -18.95 -4.13
N TRP A 257 -12.62 -19.53 -3.16
CA TRP A 257 -13.79 -18.92 -2.53
C TRP A 257 -13.48 -17.59 -1.82
N VAL A 258 -12.26 -17.40 -1.28
CA VAL A 258 -11.87 -16.13 -0.64
C VAL A 258 -11.83 -15.00 -1.67
N ILE A 259 -11.18 -15.24 -2.82
CA ILE A 259 -11.11 -14.25 -3.91
C ILE A 259 -12.50 -13.99 -4.48
N ASN A 260 -13.30 -15.04 -4.67
CA ASN A 260 -14.66 -14.93 -5.20
C ASN A 260 -15.64 -14.32 -4.18
N ALA A 261 -15.34 -14.35 -2.88
CA ALA A 261 -16.15 -13.74 -1.84
C ALA A 261 -15.91 -12.24 -1.71
N LEU A 262 -14.77 -11.71 -2.18
CA LEU A 262 -14.43 -10.29 -2.06
C LEU A 262 -15.48 -9.35 -2.65
N PRO A 263 -16.04 -9.58 -3.85
CA PRO A 263 -17.08 -8.70 -4.41
C PRO A 263 -18.36 -8.72 -3.58
N PHE A 264 -18.77 -9.90 -3.08
CA PHE A 264 -19.96 -10.04 -2.25
C PHE A 264 -19.79 -9.42 -0.87
N LEU A 265 -18.61 -9.58 -0.25
CA LEU A 265 -18.28 -8.93 1.02
C LEU A 265 -18.23 -7.41 0.86
N ALA A 266 -17.61 -6.90 -0.21
CA ALA A 266 -17.61 -5.47 -0.53
C ALA A 266 -19.03 -4.94 -0.73
N LEU A 267 -19.87 -5.67 -1.48
CA LEU A 267 -21.27 -5.31 -1.69
C LEU A 267 -22.08 -5.30 -0.39
N LEU A 268 -21.95 -6.35 0.43
CA LEU A 268 -22.64 -6.46 1.72
C LEU A 268 -22.23 -5.35 2.69
N LEU A 269 -20.92 -5.05 2.77
CA LEU A 269 -20.41 -3.93 3.57
C LEU A 269 -20.97 -2.60 3.07
N ASN A 270 -20.97 -2.37 1.76
CA ASN A 270 -21.44 -1.13 1.17
C ASN A 270 -22.96 -0.92 1.36
N VAL A 271 -23.76 -1.97 1.16
CA VAL A 271 -25.20 -1.96 1.43
C VAL A 271 -25.48 -1.75 2.92
N GLY A 272 -24.76 -2.45 3.80
CA GLY A 272 -24.88 -2.28 5.25
C GLY A 272 -24.58 -0.86 5.71
N VAL A 273 -23.51 -0.25 5.18
CA VAL A 273 -23.13 1.13 5.50
C VAL A 273 -24.11 2.13 4.93
N SER A 274 -24.60 1.91 3.71
CA SER A 274 -25.64 2.75 3.10
C SER A 274 -26.95 2.72 3.90
N LEU A 275 -27.34 1.55 4.41
CA LEU A 275 -28.48 1.37 5.31
C LEU A 275 -28.26 2.06 6.66
N LEU A 276 -27.09 1.90 7.28
CA LEU A 276 -26.76 2.57 8.54
C LEU A 276 -26.75 4.10 8.37
N ALA A 277 -26.22 4.60 7.26
CA ALA A 277 -26.21 6.02 6.92
C ALA A 277 -27.63 6.56 6.68
N ALA A 278 -28.50 5.78 6.02
CA ALA A 278 -29.90 6.13 5.83
C ALA A 278 -30.67 6.15 7.16
N LEU A 279 -30.40 5.19 8.05
CA LEU A 279 -31.02 5.10 9.37
C LEU A 279 -30.54 6.20 10.33
N SER A 280 -29.26 6.59 10.27
CA SER A 280 -28.73 7.69 11.09
C SER A 280 -29.29 9.06 10.68
N GLN A 281 -29.55 9.26 9.38
CA GLN A 281 -30.22 10.47 8.87
C GLN A 281 -31.74 10.48 9.09
N ALA A 282 -32.35 9.31 9.36
CA ALA A 282 -33.77 9.17 9.66
C ALA A 282 -34.12 9.38 11.14
N GLY A 283 -33.13 9.70 12.00
CA GLY A 283 -33.37 10.10 13.39
C GLY A 283 -34.25 11.37 13.48
N PRO A 284 -35.09 11.50 14.52
CA PRO A 284 -36.12 12.52 14.55
C PRO A 284 -35.52 13.93 14.48
N ARG A 285 -35.84 14.66 13.40
CA ARG A 285 -35.63 16.11 13.31
C ARG A 285 -36.38 16.75 14.48
N ARG A 286 -35.65 17.18 15.50
CA ARG A 286 -36.18 18.05 16.56
C ARG A 286 -36.22 19.48 16.09
#